data_AF-D2UC53-F1
#
_entry.id   AF-D2UC53-F1
#
_cell.length_a   1.000
_cell.length_b   1.000
_cell.length_c   1.000
_cell.angle_alpha   90.00
_cell.angle_beta   90.00
_cell.angle_gamma   90.00
#
_symmetry.space_group_name_H-M   'P 1'
#
loop_
_entity.id
_entity.type
_entity.pdbx_description
1 polymer ?
#
loop_
_entity_poly.entity_id
_entity_poly.type
_entity_poly.pdbx_seq_one_letter_code
_entity_poly.pdbx_strand_id
1 'polypeptide(L)' 'MYKAEVIHRRSWRNRQDVELATLDWVDWYNHKRLLGSIGNIRLAEAEAAYHRQQAGYAEAA' A
#
# COMPACT_ATOMS: atom_id res chain seq x y z
N MET A 1 -11.05 -0.49 3.47
CA MET A 1 -9.96 -0.53 4.46
C MET A 1 -9.61 0.86 4.97
N TYR A 2 -8.98 1.74 4.19
CA TYR A 2 -8.51 3.05 4.65
C TYR A 2 -9.49 3.87 5.52
N LYS A 3 -10.71 4.15 5.04
CA LYS A 3 -11.69 4.95 5.81
C LYS A 3 -12.05 4.33 7.17
N ALA A 4 -12.22 3.01 7.21
CA ALA A 4 -12.55 2.29 8.44
C ALA A 4 -11.35 2.14 9.38
N GLU A 5 -10.15 1.94 8.83
CA GLU A 5 -8.92 1.69 9.59
C GLU A 5 -8.23 2.98 10.07
N VAL A 6 -8.50 4.12 9.43
CA VAL A 6 -7.85 5.40 9.75
C VAL A 6 -8.90 6.47 10.06
N ILE A 7 -9.74 6.83 9.09
CA ILE A 7 -10.60 8.01 9.18
C ILE A 7 -11.62 7.90 10.32
N HIS A 8 -12.31 6.75 10.43
CA HIS A 8 -13.40 6.59 11.40
C HIS A 8 -12.93 6.22 12.82
N ARG A 9 -11.65 5.88 13.02
CA ARG A 9 -11.16 5.42 14.34
C ARG A 9 -10.91 6.54 15.35
N ARG A 10 -10.79 7.78 14.87
CA ARG A 10 -10.52 8.95 15.70
C ARG A 10 -11.07 10.20 15.03
N SER A 11 -11.34 11.21 15.85
CA SER A 11 -11.58 12.57 15.36
C SER A 11 -10.25 13.24 15.02
N TRP A 12 -10.28 14.10 14.00
CA TRP A 12 -9.12 14.82 13.48
C TRP A 12 -9.24 16.30 13.80
N ARG A 13 -8.15 16.93 14.23
CA ARG A 13 -8.17 18.35 14.62
C ARG A 13 -8.12 19.26 13.41
N ASN A 14 -7.38 18.87 12.39
CA ASN A 14 -7.25 19.60 11.13
C ASN A 14 -6.96 18.62 9.98
N ARG A 15 -6.87 19.16 8.75
CA ARG A 15 -6.60 18.37 7.55
C ARG A 15 -5.17 17.83 7.49
N GLN A 16 -4.18 18.57 8.01
CA GLN A 16 -2.77 18.15 7.98
C GLN A 16 -2.56 16.87 8.80
N ASP A 17 -3.25 16.73 9.93
CA ASP A 17 -3.22 15.51 10.74
C ASP A 17 -3.73 14.29 9.96
N VAL A 18 -4.78 14.48 9.14
CA VAL A 18 -5.32 13.42 8.27
C VAL A 18 -4.31 13.06 7.20
N GLU A 19 -3.69 14.04 6.57
CA GLU A 19 -2.68 13.84 5.52
C GLU A 19 -1.49 13.05 6.06
N LEU A 20 -0.94 13.43 7.22
CA LEU A 20 0.16 12.71 7.85
C LEU A 20 -0.21 11.26 8.18
N ALA A 21 -1.38 11.03 8.79
CA ALA A 21 -1.82 9.68 9.08
C ALA A 21 -2.15 8.85 7.82
N THR A 22 -2.50 9.51 6.71
CA THR A 22 -2.64 8.85 5.41
C THR A 22 -1.29 8.34 4.93
N LEU A 23 -0.25 9.16 5.02
CA LEU A 23 1.11 8.77 4.62
C LEU A 23 1.60 7.57 5.44
N ASP A 24 1.43 7.60 6.76
CA ASP A 24 1.79 6.49 7.65
C ASP A 24 1.02 5.20 7.30
N TRP A 25 -0.28 5.33 7.01
CA TRP A 25 -1.10 4.18 6.64
C TRP A 25 -0.71 3.60 5.28
N VAL A 26 -0.41 4.44 4.29
CA VAL A 26 0.04 3.99 2.96
C VAL A 26 1.38 3.27 3.06
N ASP A 27 2.34 3.83 3.81
CA ASP A 27 3.63 3.16 4.05
C ASP A 27 3.41 1.79 4.70
N TRP A 28 2.64 1.73 5.79
CA TRP A 28 2.36 0.48 6.46
C TRP A 28 1.64 -0.52 5.55
N TYR A 29 0.61 -0.11 4.83
CA TYR A 29 -0.19 -0.99 3.99
C TYR A 29 0.64 -1.57 2.83
N ASN A 30 1.46 -0.75 2.18
CA ASN A 30 2.22 -1.17 1.00
C ASN A 30 3.50 -1.93 1.37
N HIS A 31 4.20 -1.50 2.42
CA HIS A 31 5.55 -1.97 2.74
C HIS A 31 5.65 -2.84 3.99
N LYS A 32 4.59 -2.97 4.80
CA LYS A 32 4.66 -3.72 6.08
C LYS A 32 3.53 -4.74 6.23
N ARG A 33 2.32 -4.47 5.74
CA ARG A 33 1.18 -5.38 5.81
C ARG A 33 1.35 -6.55 4.84
N LEU A 34 1.23 -7.77 5.35
CA LEU A 34 1.12 -8.98 4.53
C LEU A 34 -0.32 -9.20 4.11
N LEU A 35 -0.53 -9.52 2.84
CA LEU A 35 -1.86 -9.70 2.25
C LEU A 35 -2.04 -11.16 1.85
N GLY A 36 -2.89 -11.88 2.58
CA GLY A 36 -3.17 -13.30 2.32
C GLY A 36 -3.76 -13.55 0.93
N SER A 37 -4.52 -12.60 0.38
CA SER A 37 -5.11 -12.68 -0.96
C SER A 37 -4.09 -12.75 -2.09
N ILE A 38 -2.85 -12.32 -1.85
CA ILE A 38 -1.75 -12.35 -2.83
C ILE A 38 -0.62 -13.30 -2.39
N GLY A 39 -0.91 -14.24 -1.49
CA GLY A 39 0.06 -15.24 -1.03
C GLY A 39 0.90 -14.81 0.18
N ASN A 40 0.37 -13.94 1.04
CA ASN A 40 1.04 -13.44 2.25
C ASN A 40 2.33 -12.66 1.98
N ILE A 41 2.40 -11.94 0.86
CA ILE A 41 3.49 -11.01 0.54
C ILE A 41 3.02 -9.56 0.69
N ARG A 42 3.99 -8.62 0.71
CA ARG A 42 3.70 -7.19 0.74
C ARG A 42 3.26 -6.71 -0.64
N LEU A 43 2.38 -5.72 -0.69
CA LEU A 43 1.89 -5.20 -1.96
C LEU A 43 3.02 -4.62 -2.82
N ALA A 44 3.93 -3.87 -2.21
CA ALA A 44 5.08 -3.30 -2.90
C ALA A 44 6.02 -4.39 -3.49
N GLU A 45 6.12 -5.56 -2.86
CA GLU A 45 6.91 -6.67 -3.40
C GLU A 45 6.23 -7.32 -4.60
N ALA A 46 4.90 -7.52 -4.52
CA ALA A 46 4.11 -8.04 -5.61
C ALA A 46 4.15 -7.11 -6.83
N GLU A 47 4.01 -5.81 -6.61
CA GLU A 47 4.11 -4.77 -7.66
C GLU A 47 5.51 -4.75 -8.29
N ALA A 48 6.57 -4.78 -7.49
CA ALA A 48 7.93 -4.85 -8.00
C ALA A 48 8.18 -6.12 -8.83
N ALA A 49 7.63 -7.27 -8.41
CA ALA A 49 7.71 -8.51 -9.17
C ALA A 49 6.96 -8.41 -10.50
N TYR A 50 5.75 -7.83 -10.49
CA TYR A 50 4.96 -7.58 -11.70
C TYR A 50 5.71 -6.70 -12.69
N HIS A 51 6.28 -5.58 -12.25
CA HIS A 51 7.02 -4.69 -13.14
C HIS A 51 8.29 -5.33 -13.72
N ARG A 52 9.04 -6.12 -12.94
CA ARG A 52 10.17 -6.89 -13.45
C ARG A 52 9.75 -7.87 -14.54
N GLN A 53 8.63 -8.57 -14.34
CA GLN A 53 8.09 -9.49 -15.32
C GLN A 53 7.66 -8.76 -16.62
N GLN A 54 6.94 -7.65 -16.50
CA GLN A 54 6.51 -6.85 -17.64
C GLN A 54 7.69 -6.29 -18.44
N ALA A 55 8.72 -5.78 -17.76
CA ALA A 55 9.94 -5.29 -18.41
C ALA A 55 10.65 -6.41 -19.20
N GLY A 56 10.79 -7.59 -18.62
CA GLY A 56 11.38 -8.74 -19.32
C GLY A 56 10.60 -9.20 -20.55
N TYR A 57 9.26 -9.08 -20.53
CA TYR A 57 8.46 -9.35 -21.73
C TYR A 57 8.63 -8.29 -22.81
N ALA A 58 8.76 -7.01 -22.43
CA ALA A 58 8.99 -5.93 -23.37
C ALA A 58 10.38 -6.00 -24.03
N GLU A 59 11.40 -6.50 -23.31
CA GLU A 59 12.75 -6.69 -23.85
C GLU A 59 12.85 -7.92 -24.79
N ALA A 60 11.97 -8.90 -24.65
CA ALA A 60 11.95 -10.13 -25.45
C ALA A 60 11.06 -10.04 -26.71
N ALA A 61 10.35 -8.93 -26.92
CA ALA A 61 9.44 -8.67 -28.04
C ALA A 61 10.08 -7.76 -29.09
#